data_AF-A0A970U0V5-F1
#
_entry.id   AF-A0A970U0V5-F1
#
_cell.length_a   1.000
_cell.length_b   1.000
_cell.length_c   1.000
_cell.angle_alpha   90.00
_cell.angle_beta   90.00
_cell.angle_gamma   90.00
#
_symmetry.space_group_name_H-M   'P 1'
#
loop_
_entity.id
_entity.type
_entity.pdbx_description
1 polymer ?
#
loop_
_entity_poly.entity_id
_entity_poly.type
_entity_poly.pdbx_seq_one_letter_code
_entity_poly.pdbx_strand_id
1 'polypeptide(L)' 'MKLRIGVVGVGFSKGFIPLFQAHPDVEHVALAELVPERREEA' A
#
# COMPACT_ATOMS: atom_id res chain seq x y z
N MET A 1 10.46 -7.02 16.01
CA MET A 1 10.69 -6.32 14.74
C MET A 1 9.35 -6.21 14.03
N LYS A 2 8.98 -5.04 13.48
CA LYS A 2 7.77 -4.87 12.69
C LYS A 2 8.11 -4.73 11.20
N LEU A 3 7.16 -5.07 10.34
CA LEU A 3 7.27 -5.03 8.88
C LEU A 3 6.98 -3.62 8.35
N ARG A 4 7.76 -3.18 7.37
CA ARG A 4 7.52 -1.97 6.59
C ARG A 4 7.38 -2.38 5.13
N ILE A 5 6.26 -2.04 4.52
CA ILE A 5 5.87 -2.53 3.19
C ILE A 5 5.85 -1.36 2.21
N GLY A 6 6.48 -1.55 1.05
CA GLY A 6 6.36 -0.67 -0.10
C GLY A 6 5.57 -1.38 -1.21
N VAL A 7 4.55 -0.71 -1.73
CA VAL A 7 3.73 -1.17 -2.86
C VAL A 7 4.07 -0.31 -4.08
N VAL A 8 4.32 -0.95 -5.23
CA VAL A 8 4.57 -0.26 -6.50
C VAL A 8 3.43 -0.58 -7.46
N GLY A 9 2.70 0.44 -7.88
CA GLY A 9 1.53 0.34 -8.74
C GLY A 9 0.21 0.24 -7.99
N VAL A 10 -0.80 1.00 -8.43
CA VAL A 10 -2.21 0.85 -8.02
C VAL A 10 -3.01 0.09 -9.08
N GLY A 11 -3.84 -0.82 -8.59
CA GLY A 11 -4.74 -1.66 -9.36
C GLY A 11 -5.22 -2.79 -8.45
N PHE A 12 -4.64 -3.98 -8.62
CA PHE A 12 -4.89 -5.11 -7.73
C PHE A 12 -4.52 -4.82 -6.26
N SER A 13 -3.46 -4.04 -6.04
CA SER A 13 -2.94 -3.70 -4.72
C SER A 13 -3.90 -2.91 -3.83
N LYS A 14 -4.89 -2.21 -4.40
CA LYS A 14 -5.86 -1.40 -3.66
C LYS A 14 -6.62 -2.20 -2.60
N GLY A 15 -6.96 -3.45 -2.88
CA GLY A 15 -7.62 -4.33 -1.92
C GLY A 15 -6.72 -4.81 -0.78
N PHE A 16 -5.40 -4.77 -0.95
CA PHE A 16 -4.43 -5.33 0.00
C PHE A 16 -3.80 -4.28 0.90
N ILE A 17 -3.70 -3.03 0.44
CA ILE A 17 -3.17 -1.92 1.25
C ILE A 17 -3.91 -1.81 2.61
N PRO A 18 -5.26 -1.84 2.66
CA PRO A 18 -5.99 -1.82 3.93
C PRO A 18 -5.73 -3.06 4.80
N LEU A 19 -5.58 -4.23 4.18
CA LEU A 19 -5.28 -5.48 4.89
C LEU A 19 -3.90 -5.41 5.56
N PHE A 20 -2.90 -4.89 4.85
CA PHE A 20 -1.55 -4.71 5.41
C PHE A 20 -1.54 -3.66 6.52
N GLN A 21 -2.26 -2.54 6.34
CA GLN A 21 -2.38 -1.51 7.37
C GLN A 21 -3.06 -2.02 8.65
N ALA A 22 -3.98 -2.98 8.54
CA ALA A 22 -4.67 -3.59 9.67
C ALA A 22 -3.85 -4.69 10.38
N HIS A 23 -2.74 -5.15 9.80
CA HIS A 23 -1.98 -6.28 10.34
C HIS A 23 -1.12 -5.86 11.54
N PRO A 24 -1.17 -6.57 12.70
CA PRO A 24 -0.52 -6.13 13.95
C PRO A 24 1.01 -6.00 13.86
N ASP A 25 1.62 -6.83 13.00
CA ASP A 25 3.07 -6.82 12.76
C ASP A 25 3.51 -5.83 11.69
N VAL A 26 2.59 -5.14 11.01
CA VAL A 26 2.93 -4.10 10.04
C VAL A 26 2.94 -2.74 10.73
N GLU A 27 4.02 -1.99 10.54
CA GLU A 27 4.20 -0.65 11.09
C GLU A 27 3.91 0.43 10.04
N HIS A 28 4.20 0.15 8.77
CA HIS A 28 4.08 1.15 7.72
C HIS A 28 3.78 0.52 6.36
N VAL A 29 2.93 1.19 5.59
CA VAL A 29 2.65 0.88 4.18
C VAL A 29 2.81 2.15 3.36
N ALA A 30 3.69 2.12 2.36
CA ALA A 30 3.89 3.20 1.40
C ALA A 30 3.47 2.74 0.00
N LEU A 31 2.89 3.64 -0.79
CA LEU A 31 2.54 3.40 -2.19
C LEU A 31 3.36 4.32 -3.11
N ALA A 32 3.97 3.73 -4.13
CA ALA A 32 4.57 4.42 -5.26
C ALA A 32 3.77 4.11 -6.53
N GLU A 33 3.17 5.14 -7.13
CA GLU A 33 2.44 5.04 -8.39
C GLU A 33 2.86 6.21 -9.30
N LEU A 34 3.20 5.92 -10.55
CA LEU A 34 3.72 6.92 -11.49
C LEU A 34 2.60 7.76 -12.11
N VAL A 35 1.44 7.17 -12.34
CA VAL A 35 0.27 7.82 -12.95
C VAL A 35 -0.52 8.53 -11.85
N PRO A 36 -0.53 9.88 -11.80
CA PRO A 36 -1.16 10.63 -10.71
C PRO A 36 -2.62 10.23 -10.46
N GLU A 37 -3.38 10.04 -11.52
CA GLU A 37 -4.81 9.68 -11.48
C GLU A 37 -5.02 8.35 -10.76
N ARG A 38 -4.13 7.36 -11.00
CA ARG A 38 -4.18 6.07 -10.29
C ARG A 38 -3.79 6.21 -8.83
N ARG A 39 -2.88 7.14 -8.49
CA ARG A 39 -2.47 7.37 -7.11
C ARG A 39 -3.62 7.92 -6.27
N GLU A 40 -4.48 8.75 -6.86
CA GLU A 40 -5.67 9.30 -6.21
C GLU A 40 -6.76 8.24 -5.97
N GLU A 41 -6.75 7.15 -6.73
CA GLU A 41 -7.66 6.02 -6.55
C GLU A 41 -7.27 5.06 -5.41
N ALA A 42 -6.08 5.21 -4.83
CA ALA A 42 -5.49 4.29 -3.84
C ALA A 42 -6.24 4.22 -2.50
#